data_AF-A0A5F0KAP3-F1
#
_entry.id   AF-A0A5F0KAP3-F1
#
_cell.length_a   1.000
_cell.length_b   1.000
_cell.length_c   1.000
_cell.angle_alpha   90.00
_cell.angle_beta   90.00
_cell.angle_gamma   90.00
#
_symmetry.space_group_name_H-M   'P 1'
#
loop_
_entity.id
_entity.type
_entity.pdbx_description
1 polymer ?
#
loop_
_entity_poly.entity_id
_entity_poly.type
_entity_poly.pdbx_seq_one_letter_code
_entity_poly.pdbx_strand_id
1 'polypeptide(L)'
;GGNLDLLDHPAFNWVNTMIGNVKNSLRGSCHKLGAKHLPRHLAEYCFQFNHRFDLKSMFVELGHAVVASPPMPYRLLKLAEGHG
;
A
#
# COMPACT_ATOMS: atom_id res chain seq x y z
N GLY A 1 -4.41 6.23 -31.64
CA GLY A 1 -5.86 6.48 -31.54
C GLY A 1 -6.29 6.12 -30.14
N GLY A 2 -6.59 7.12 -29.32
CA GLY A 2 -7.15 6.95 -27.98
C GLY A 2 -8.10 8.11 -27.76
N ASN A 3 -9.28 7.83 -27.20
CA ASN A 3 -10.29 8.83 -26.96
C ASN A 3 -9.82 9.71 -25.77
N LEU A 4 -9.21 10.85 -26.09
CA LEU A 4 -8.63 11.79 -25.12
C LEU A 4 -9.69 12.35 -24.16
N ASP A 5 -10.96 12.38 -24.58
CA ASP A 5 -12.09 12.88 -23.80
C ASP A 5 -12.33 12.03 -22.52
N LEU A 6 -11.88 10.77 -22.50
CA LEU A 6 -11.88 9.94 -21.30
C LEU A 6 -10.89 10.44 -20.23
N LEU A 7 -9.80 11.10 -20.60
CA LEU A 7 -8.83 11.62 -19.62
C LEU A 7 -9.40 12.77 -18.79
N ASP A 8 -10.35 13.52 -19.35
CA ASP A 8 -11.07 14.59 -18.65
C ASP A 8 -12.21 14.07 -17.77
N HIS A 9 -12.50 12.77 -17.80
CA HIS A 9 -13.55 12.21 -16.98
C HIS A 9 -13.14 12.25 -15.49
N PRO A 10 -14.00 12.77 -14.58
CA PRO A 10 -13.66 12.99 -13.17
C PRO A 10 -13.09 11.76 -12.44
N ALA A 11 -13.47 10.56 -12.85
CA ALA A 11 -12.90 9.33 -12.28
C ALA A 11 -11.40 9.17 -12.57
N PHE A 12 -10.91 9.55 -13.75
CA PHE A 12 -9.48 9.47 -14.06
C PHE A 12 -8.68 10.49 -13.26
N ASN A 13 -9.25 11.67 -12.98
CA ASN A 13 -8.65 12.63 -12.07
C ASN A 13 -8.45 12.04 -10.66
N TRP A 14 -9.49 11.42 -10.08
CA TRP A 14 -9.39 10.75 -8.78
C TRP A 14 -8.40 9.58 -8.79
N VAL A 15 -8.37 8.77 -9.85
CA VAL A 15 -7.40 7.67 -10.00
C VAL A 15 -5.98 8.24 -10.05
N ASN A 16 -5.74 9.30 -10.82
CA ASN A 16 -4.41 9.91 -10.92
C ASN A 16 -3.98 10.51 -9.56
N THR A 17 -4.89 11.15 -8.84
CA THR A 17 -4.64 11.63 -7.47
C THR A 17 -4.28 10.48 -6.53
N MET A 18 -5.04 9.38 -6.58
CA MET A 18 -4.76 8.19 -5.77
C MET A 18 -3.39 7.59 -6.08
N ILE A 19 -3.03 7.46 -7.37
CA ILE A 19 -1.69 6.98 -7.78
C ILE A 19 -0.60 7.96 -7.31
N GLY A 20 -0.84 9.27 -7.40
CA GLY A 20 0.07 10.30 -6.90
C GLY A 20 0.32 10.17 -5.39
N ASN A 21 -0.74 9.93 -4.62
CA ASN A 21 -0.66 9.74 -3.17
C ASN A 21 0.12 8.48 -2.81
N VAL A 22 -0.12 7.36 -3.50
CA VAL A 22 0.66 6.12 -3.34
C VAL A 22 2.15 6.40 -3.59
N LYS A 23 2.48 7.01 -4.73
CA LYS A 23 3.87 7.34 -5.10
C LYS A 23 4.55 8.22 -4.05
N ASN A 24 3.85 9.24 -3.55
CA ASN A 24 4.42 10.16 -2.56
C ASN A 24 4.64 9.47 -1.20
N SER A 25 3.69 8.64 -0.76
CA SER A 25 3.82 7.88 0.48
C SER A 25 5.00 6.90 0.44
N LEU A 26 5.13 6.18 -0.67
CA LEU A 26 6.23 5.25 -0.90
C LEU A 26 7.58 5.97 -0.94
N ARG A 27 7.66 7.11 -1.64
CA ARG A 27 8.88 7.92 -1.71
C ARG A 27 9.29 8.49 -0.36
N GLY A 28 8.32 8.88 0.49
CA GLY A 28 8.59 9.46 1.80
C GLY A 28 8.99 8.44 2.87
N SER A 29 8.42 7.22 2.81
CA SER A 29 8.58 6.22 3.87
C SER A 29 9.60 5.13 3.53
N CYS A 30 9.85 4.87 2.24
CA CYS A 30 10.73 3.80 1.80
C CYS A 30 12.04 4.36 1.25
N HIS A 31 13.16 4.06 1.92
CA HIS A 31 14.50 4.50 1.48
C HIS A 31 14.94 3.87 0.15
N LYS A 32 14.49 2.64 -0.16
CA LYS A 32 14.74 1.95 -1.43
C LYS A 32 13.47 1.25 -1.89
N LEU A 33 12.94 1.67 -3.04
CA LEU A 33 11.88 0.95 -3.73
C LEU A 33 12.52 -0.07 -4.67
N GLY A 34 12.49 -1.34 -4.28
CA GLY A 34 12.89 -2.46 -5.11
C GLY A 34 11.71 -3.39 -5.36
N ALA A 35 11.66 -4.03 -6.53
CA ALA A 35 10.59 -4.96 -6.89
C ALA A 35 10.33 -6.02 -5.81
N LYS A 36 11.41 -6.55 -5.20
CA LYS A 36 11.35 -7.48 -4.07
C LYS A 36 10.54 -6.99 -2.87
N HIS A 37 10.58 -5.70 -2.53
CA HIS A 37 9.93 -5.17 -1.33
C HIS A 37 8.61 -4.46 -1.65
N LEU A 38 8.31 -4.28 -2.93
CA LEU A 38 7.12 -3.55 -3.38
C LEU A 38 5.81 -4.14 -2.82
N PRO A 39 5.60 -5.48 -2.78
CA PRO A 39 4.38 -6.03 -2.18
C PRO A 39 4.21 -5.63 -0.71
N ARG A 40 5.30 -5.59 0.06
CA ARG A 40 5.24 -5.19 1.48
C ARG A 40 4.93 -3.70 1.63
N HIS A 41 5.58 -2.86 0.84
CA HIS A 41 5.35 -1.42 0.91
C HIS A 41 3.92 -1.05 0.48
N LEU A 42 3.35 -1.76 -0.49
CA LEU A 42 1.95 -1.59 -0.87
C LEU A 42 0.99 -2.08 0.22
N ALA A 43 1.27 -3.22 0.87
CA ALA A 43 0.45 -3.70 1.98
C ALA A 43 0.42 -2.70 3.15
N GLU A 44 1.57 -2.11 3.49
CA GLU A 44 1.68 -1.05 4.49
C GLU A 44 0.86 0.19 4.10
N TYR A 45 0.98 0.64 2.84
CA TYR A 45 0.19 1.76 2.34
C TYR A 45 -1.31 1.48 2.43
N CYS A 46 -1.77 0.30 1.99
CA CYS A 46 -3.17 -0.09 2.05
C CYS A 46 -3.68 -0.11 3.50
N PHE A 47 -2.89 -0.64 4.43
CA PHE A 47 -3.22 -0.64 5.84
C PHE A 47 -3.40 0.79 6.36
N GLN A 48 -2.41 1.68 6.16
CA GLN A 48 -2.50 3.08 6.58
C GLN A 48 -3.66 3.83 5.89
N PHE A 49 -3.88 3.59 4.59
CA PHE A 49 -4.94 4.25 3.82
C PHE A 49 -6.32 3.87 4.33
N ASN A 50 -6.54 2.60 4.70
CA ASN A 50 -7.80 2.14 5.27
C ASN A 50 -8.08 2.78 6.65
N HIS A 51 -7.04 3.09 7.41
CA HIS A 51 -7.13 3.73 8.73
C HIS A 51 -6.99 5.25 8.69
N ARG A 52 -6.94 5.88 7.51
CA ARG A 52 -6.58 7.31 7.36
C ARG A 52 -7.48 8.30 8.12
N PHE A 53 -8.69 7.88 8.48
CA PHE A 53 -9.64 8.71 9.22
C PHE A 53 -9.69 8.40 10.72
N ASP A 54 -9.13 7.27 11.14
CA ASP A 54 -9.02 6.87 12.54
C ASP A 54 -7.64 6.28 12.82
N LEU A 55 -6.65 7.18 12.94
CA LEU A 55 -5.29 6.76 13.25
C LEU A 55 -5.15 6.14 14.65
N LYS A 56 -6.11 6.42 15.56
CA LYS A 56 -6.07 5.90 16.92
C LYS A 56 -6.40 4.40 16.95
N SER A 57 -7.27 3.93 16.06
CA SER A 57 -7.58 2.50 15.95
C SER A 57 -6.42 1.68 15.37
N MET A 58 -5.51 2.30 14.62
CA MET A 58 -4.47 1.62 13.84
C MET A 58 -3.61 0.65 14.67
N PHE A 59 -3.21 1.03 15.88
CA PHE A 59 -2.42 0.14 16.74
C PHE A 59 -3.23 -1.05 17.26
N VAL A 60 -4.50 -0.84 17.57
CA VAL A 60 -5.41 -1.88 18.06
C VAL A 60 -5.69 -2.88 16.94
N GLU A 61 -6.00 -2.40 15.73
CA GLU A 61 -6.22 -3.24 14.56
C GLU A 61 -4.97 -4.01 14.14
N LEU A 62 -3.79 -3.37 14.20
CA LEU A 62 -2.52 -4.06 14.01
C LEU A 62 -2.32 -5.17 15.06
N GLY A 63 -2.61 -4.87 16.34
CA GLY A 63 -2.55 -5.85 17.41
C GLY A 63 -3.48 -7.04 17.17
N HIS A 64 -4.73 -6.80 16.75
CA HIS A 64 -5.67 -7.84 16.37
C HIS A 64 -5.15 -8.69 15.21
N ALA A 65 -4.59 -8.07 14.16
CA ALA A 65 -4.02 -8.78 13.03
C ALA A 65 -2.83 -9.66 13.43
N VAL A 66 -1.97 -9.16 14.32
CA VAL A 66 -0.81 -9.91 14.86
C VAL A 66 -1.28 -11.12 15.67
N VAL A 67 -2.26 -10.94 16.56
CA VAL A 67 -2.79 -12.03 17.41
C VAL A 67 -3.54 -13.08 16.58
N ALA A 68 -4.25 -12.66 15.53
CA ALA A 68 -4.97 -13.57 14.63
C ALA A 68 -4.06 -14.31 13.65
N SER A 69 -2.83 -13.83 13.43
CA SER A 69 -1.87 -14.44 12.51
C SER A 69 -1.07 -15.54 13.20
N PRO A 70 -0.78 -16.66 12.54
CA PRO A 70 0.18 -17.63 13.07
C PRO A 70 1.58 -16.98 13.17
N PRO A 71 2.50 -17.53 13.99
CA PRO A 71 3.88 -17.06 14.01
C PRO A 71 4.48 -17.07 12.60
N MET A 72 4.96 -15.91 12.15
CA MET A 72 5.55 -15.73 10.82
C MET A 72 7.06 -15.45 10.94
N PRO A 73 7.91 -16.49 11.01
CA PRO A 73 9.37 -16.33 10.92
C PRO A 73 9.77 -15.56 9.67
N TYR A 74 10.89 -14.84 9.74
CA TYR A 74 11.38 -13.99 8.66
C TYR A 74 11.49 -14.70 7.30
N ARG A 75 11.85 -15.99 7.29
CA ARG A 75 11.88 -16.82 6.08
C ARG A 75 10.52 -16.88 5.37
N LEU A 76 9.41 -16.98 6.13
CA LEU A 76 8.05 -17.00 5.57
C LEU A 76 7.59 -15.61 5.15
N LEU A 77 7.95 -14.56 5.92
CA LEU A 77 7.63 -13.17 5.57
C LEU A 77 8.25 -12.72 4.23
N LYS A 78 9.37 -13.34 3.84
CA LYS A 78 10.01 -13.12 2.54
C LYS A 78 9.31 -13.80 1.36
N LEU A 79 8.40 -14.75 1.58
CA LEU A 79 7.67 -15.37 0.47
C LEU A 79 6.80 -14.34 -0.28
N ALA A 80 6.31 -13.33 0.43
CA ALA A 80 5.64 -12.18 -0.16
C ALA A 80 6.54 -11.34 -1.09
N GLU A 81 7.87 -11.53 -1.04
CA GLU A 81 8.86 -10.81 -1.84
C GLU A 81 9.30 -11.58 -3.10
N GLY A 82 8.93 -12.87 -3.22
CA GLY A 82 9.46 -13.80 -4.22
C GLY A 82 8.76 -13.83 -5.59
N HIS A 83 7.80 -12.94 -5.84
CA HIS A 83 7.00 -12.91 -7.08
C HIS A 83 7.28 -11.66 -7.92
N GLY A 84 8.57 -11.40 -8.21
CA GLY A 84 9.02 -10.32 -9.10
C GLY A 84 9.83 -10.87 -10.26
#